data_AF-A0A2D6XD14-F1
#
_entry.id   AF-A0A2D6XD14-F1
#
_cell.length_a   1.000
_cell.length_b   1.000
_cell.length_c   1.000
_cell.angle_alpha   90.00
_cell.angle_beta   90.00
_cell.angle_gamma   90.00
#
_symmetry.space_group_name_H-M   'P 1'
#
loop_
_entity.id
_entity.type
_entity.pdbx_description
1 polymer ?
#
loop_
_entity_poly.entity_id
_entity_poly.type
_entity_poly.pdbx_seq_one_letter_code
_entity_poly.pdbx_strand_id
1 'polypeptide(L)'
;MARATFKKGAKVQRLEENLDNPRRALRQIGAIIVAESQLAFREQKHGDTPWRPRAVPNVFGIIGDFHEGKSRPPSRRFEARPALRDTGRLAASLSWRLVGKTIVEAGSNLEYAAVHMKGGKTKSKTITPNVQKLLGAWLKKQGKELNRRLGWLLNRKYRGKELPGKVPARPFVGLTRQTHKDVHEAIGVHIMEATK
;
A
#
# COMPACT_ATOMS: atom_id res chain seq x y z
N MET A 1 31.24 -49.55 -10.05
CA MET A 1 29.85 -50.06 -10.17
C MET A 1 29.01 -49.02 -10.92
N ALA A 2 28.41 -49.37 -12.05
CA ALA A 2 27.57 -48.46 -12.82
C ALA A 2 26.20 -48.29 -12.11
N ARG A 3 25.78 -47.05 -11.84
CA ARG A 3 24.41 -46.77 -11.36
C ARG A 3 23.45 -47.10 -12.50
N ALA A 4 22.43 -47.91 -12.21
CA ALA A 4 21.37 -48.20 -13.17
C ALA A 4 20.72 -46.88 -13.66
N THR A 5 20.78 -46.65 -14.96
CA THR A 5 20.16 -45.49 -15.62
C THR A 5 18.65 -45.72 -15.69
N PHE A 6 17.90 -45.09 -14.79
CA PHE A 6 16.45 -45.11 -14.83
C PHE A 6 15.93 -44.20 -15.95
N LYS A 7 15.12 -44.75 -16.88
CA LYS A 7 14.46 -43.96 -17.92
C LYS A 7 13.34 -43.14 -17.29
N LYS A 8 13.57 -41.84 -17.11
CA LYS A 8 12.59 -40.92 -16.53
C LYS A 8 11.30 -40.95 -17.36
N GLY A 9 10.16 -41.15 -16.68
CA GLY A 9 8.85 -41.01 -17.31
C GLY A 9 8.51 -39.54 -17.58
N ALA A 10 7.60 -39.29 -18.52
CA ALA A 10 7.19 -37.93 -18.92
C ALA A 10 6.71 -37.07 -17.74
N LYS A 11 6.14 -37.66 -16.69
CA LYS A 11 5.74 -36.95 -15.46
C LYS A 11 6.94 -36.39 -14.68
N VAL A 12 8.00 -37.20 -14.50
CA VAL A 12 9.23 -36.77 -13.82
C VAL A 12 9.91 -35.67 -14.62
N GLN A 13 9.95 -35.81 -15.95
CA GLN A 13 10.51 -34.78 -16.82
C GLN A 13 9.74 -33.46 -16.72
N ARG A 14 8.40 -33.47 -16.67
CA ARG A 14 7.61 -32.25 -16.43
C ARG A 14 7.86 -31.63 -15.05
N LEU A 15 8.08 -32.45 -14.01
CA LEU A 15 8.44 -31.95 -12.68
C LEU A 15 9.81 -31.28 -12.71
N GLU A 16 10.80 -31.90 -13.36
CA GLU A 16 12.12 -31.31 -13.55
C GLU A 16 12.05 -30.00 -14.36
N GLU A 17 11.29 -29.98 -15.46
CA GLU A 17 11.05 -28.77 -16.25
C GLU A 17 10.36 -27.65 -15.45
N ASN A 18 9.42 -28.00 -14.56
CA ASN A 18 8.75 -27.04 -13.68
C ASN A 18 9.68 -26.55 -12.55
N LEU A 19 10.61 -27.39 -12.09
CA LEU A 19 11.64 -26.98 -11.13
C LEU A 19 12.69 -26.08 -11.78
N ASP A 20 13.07 -26.37 -13.03
CA ASP A 20 14.03 -25.59 -13.82
C ASP A 20 13.42 -24.28 -14.33
N ASN A 21 12.09 -24.23 -14.49
CA ASN A 21 11.35 -23.05 -14.91
C ASN A 21 10.08 -22.87 -14.06
N PRO A 22 10.20 -22.37 -12.82
CA PRO A 22 9.09 -22.25 -11.88
C PRO A 22 8.13 -21.11 -12.24
N ARG A 23 8.14 -20.65 -13.48
CA ARG A 23 7.38 -19.48 -13.96
C ARG A 23 5.90 -19.56 -13.60
N ARG A 24 5.26 -20.74 -13.70
CA ARG A 24 3.84 -20.89 -13.31
C ARG A 24 3.64 -20.64 -11.82
N ALA A 25 4.43 -21.28 -10.96
CA ALA A 25 4.39 -21.09 -9.52
C ALA A 25 4.70 -19.63 -9.12
N LEU A 26 5.72 -19.02 -9.73
CA LEU A 26 6.08 -17.63 -9.48
C LEU A 26 4.96 -16.64 -9.84
N ARG A 27 4.22 -16.88 -10.93
CA ARG A 27 3.05 -16.06 -11.29
C ARG A 27 1.94 -16.16 -10.24
N GLN A 28 1.69 -17.36 -9.72
CA GLN A 28 0.72 -17.57 -8.65
C GLN A 28 1.16 -16.88 -7.37
N ILE A 29 2.44 -17.03 -6.98
CA ILE A 29 3.03 -16.34 -5.83
C ILE A 29 2.84 -14.82 -5.96
N GLY A 30 3.17 -14.23 -7.13
CA GLY A 30 2.99 -12.80 -7.35
C GLY A 30 1.53 -12.35 -7.22
N ALA A 31 0.60 -13.14 -7.77
CA ALA A 31 -0.83 -12.85 -7.66
C ALA A 31 -1.32 -12.90 -6.21
N ILE A 32 -0.90 -13.91 -5.43
CA ILE A 32 -1.23 -14.04 -4.00
C ILE A 32 -0.68 -12.85 -3.22
N ILE A 33 0.59 -12.48 -3.41
CA ILE A 33 1.20 -11.34 -2.72
C ILE A 33 0.41 -10.05 -2.99
N VAL A 34 0.03 -9.78 -4.25
CA VAL A 34 -0.77 -8.57 -4.57
C VAL A 34 -2.17 -8.63 -3.97
N ALA A 35 -2.83 -9.79 -4.02
CA ALA A 35 -4.17 -9.95 -3.45
C ALA A 35 -4.19 -9.70 -1.93
N GLU A 36 -3.26 -10.29 -1.20
CA GLU A 36 -3.11 -10.04 0.24
C GLU A 36 -2.69 -8.59 0.53
N SER A 37 -1.82 -8.02 -0.30
CA SER A 37 -1.41 -6.63 -0.17
C SER A 37 -2.61 -5.68 -0.32
N GLN A 38 -3.55 -5.99 -1.21
CA GLN A 38 -4.80 -5.24 -1.38
C GLN A 38 -5.77 -5.49 -0.21
N LEU A 39 -5.83 -6.73 0.30
CA LEU A 39 -6.62 -7.09 1.48
C LEU A 39 -6.16 -6.30 2.72
N ALA A 40 -4.85 -6.07 2.87
CA ALA A 40 -4.30 -5.29 3.96
C ALA A 40 -4.91 -3.87 4.08
N PHE A 41 -5.23 -3.23 2.95
CA PHE A 41 -5.95 -1.95 2.96
C PHE A 41 -7.36 -2.11 3.51
N ARG A 42 -8.08 -3.15 3.07
CA ARG A 42 -9.45 -3.40 3.52
C ARG A 42 -9.49 -3.64 5.02
N GLU A 43 -8.59 -4.48 5.52
CA GLU A 43 -8.53 -4.91 6.91
C GLU A 43 -7.78 -3.96 7.83
N GLN A 44 -7.09 -2.95 7.27
CA GLN A 44 -6.32 -1.96 8.03
C GLN A 44 -5.17 -2.55 8.86
N LYS A 45 -4.59 -3.65 8.37
CA LYS A 45 -3.48 -4.42 8.96
C LYS A 45 -2.72 -5.15 7.87
N HIS A 46 -1.50 -5.61 8.15
CA HIS A 46 -0.77 -6.53 7.28
C HIS A 46 -0.22 -7.68 8.11
N GLY A 47 -0.65 -8.90 7.76
CA GLY A 47 -0.55 -10.05 8.66
C GLY A 47 -1.19 -9.74 10.00
N ASP A 48 -0.46 -9.99 11.08
CA ASP A 48 -0.90 -9.75 12.45
C ASP A 48 -0.65 -8.30 12.93
N THR A 49 -0.12 -7.42 12.08
CA THR A 49 0.27 -6.06 12.47
C THR A 49 -0.79 -5.02 12.06
N PRO A 50 -1.62 -4.51 12.98
CA PRO A 50 -2.57 -3.45 12.68
C PRO A 50 -1.86 -2.14 12.36
N TRP A 51 -2.35 -1.42 11.35
CA TRP A 51 -1.82 -0.10 11.02
C TRP A 51 -2.22 0.93 12.07
N ARG A 52 -1.35 1.92 12.30
CA ARG A 52 -1.71 3.07 13.14
C ARG A 52 -2.80 3.92 12.48
N PRO A 53 -3.77 4.43 13.26
CA PRO A 53 -4.80 5.35 12.76
C PRO A 53 -4.18 6.63 12.18
N ARG A 54 -4.97 7.38 11.41
CA ARG A 54 -4.56 8.69 10.91
C ARG A 54 -4.60 9.72 12.03
N ALA A 55 -3.79 10.77 11.89
CA ALA A 55 -3.98 11.98 12.68
C ALA A 55 -5.34 12.60 12.33
N VAL A 56 -6.06 13.04 13.35
CA VAL A 56 -7.32 13.75 13.21
C VAL A 56 -7.11 15.17 13.74
N PRO A 57 -7.46 16.23 12.96
CA PRO A 57 -7.77 16.16 11.54
C PRO A 57 -6.53 15.77 10.72
N ASN A 58 -6.75 15.18 9.54
CA ASN A 58 -5.70 14.92 8.57
C ASN A 58 -5.30 16.23 7.87
N VAL A 59 -4.46 17.03 8.54
CA VAL A 59 -4.01 18.35 8.07
C VAL A 59 -3.42 18.29 6.65
N PHE A 60 -2.64 17.24 6.34
CA PHE A 60 -1.97 17.09 5.05
C PHE A 60 -3.00 16.85 3.94
N GLY A 61 -4.00 16.00 4.21
CA GLY A 61 -5.11 15.76 3.30
C GLY A 61 -5.96 17.01 3.09
N ILE A 62 -6.23 17.79 4.15
CA ILE A 62 -6.99 19.04 4.06
C ILE A 62 -6.27 20.07 3.20
N ILE A 63 -4.96 20.26 3.40
CA ILE A 63 -4.16 21.16 2.55
C ILE A 63 -4.19 20.69 1.10
N GLY A 64 -4.05 19.38 0.86
CA GLY A 64 -4.17 18.79 -0.48
C GLY A 64 -5.52 19.06 -1.13
N ASP A 65 -6.62 18.88 -0.40
CA ASP A 65 -7.97 19.14 -0.92
C ASP A 65 -8.17 20.60 -1.35
N PHE A 66 -7.69 21.56 -0.56
CA PHE A 66 -7.75 22.97 -0.93
C PHE A 66 -6.78 23.33 -2.06
N HIS A 67 -5.64 22.64 -2.15
CA HIS A 67 -4.71 22.78 -3.27
C HIS A 67 -5.32 22.28 -4.58
N GLU A 68 -6.18 21.26 -4.52
CA GLU A 68 -7.01 20.79 -5.65
C GLU A 68 -8.21 21.71 -5.95
N GLY A 69 -8.37 22.81 -5.22
CA GLY A 69 -9.45 23.79 -5.45
C GLY A 69 -10.78 23.43 -4.81
N LYS A 70 -10.84 22.42 -3.93
CA LYS A 70 -12.10 22.08 -3.23
C LYS A 70 -12.50 23.20 -2.28
N SER A 71 -13.79 23.50 -2.22
CA SER A 71 -14.34 24.50 -1.30
C SER A 71 -14.47 24.00 0.14
N ARG A 72 -14.46 22.68 0.34
CA ARG A 72 -14.49 22.03 1.66
C ARG A 72 -13.77 20.69 1.63
N PRO A 73 -13.06 20.30 2.70
CA PRO A 73 -12.52 18.95 2.84
C PRO A 73 -13.67 17.94 3.06
N PRO A 74 -13.54 16.70 2.56
CA PRO A 74 -14.52 15.64 2.82
C PRO A 74 -14.47 15.21 4.30
N SER A 75 -15.60 14.68 4.81
CA SER A 75 -15.76 14.25 6.22
C SER A 75 -14.65 13.31 6.69
N ARG A 76 -14.19 12.42 5.81
CA ARG A 76 -13.10 11.47 6.06
C ARG A 76 -11.78 12.10 6.51
N ARG A 77 -11.55 13.41 6.33
CA ARG A 77 -10.40 14.12 6.90
C ARG A 77 -10.46 14.25 8.41
N PHE A 78 -11.63 14.05 8.99
CA PHE A 78 -11.91 14.12 10.43
C PHE A 78 -12.08 12.72 11.04
N GLU A 79 -11.87 11.66 10.27
CA GLU A 79 -12.02 10.27 10.70
C GLU A 79 -10.64 9.61 10.84
N ALA A 80 -10.41 8.91 11.95
CA ALA A 80 -9.15 8.20 12.21
C ALA A 80 -8.92 7.02 11.23
N ARG A 81 -10.01 6.44 10.69
CA ARG A 81 -10.03 5.27 9.81
C ARG A 81 -11.01 5.49 8.64
N PRO A 82 -10.89 4.74 7.54
CA PRO A 82 -9.76 3.88 7.19
C PRO A 82 -8.53 4.72 6.76
N ALA A 83 -7.33 4.28 7.15
CA ALA A 83 -6.07 4.80 6.65
C ALA A 83 -5.77 4.28 5.23
N LEU A 84 -5.16 5.14 4.40
CA LEU A 84 -4.75 4.86 3.01
C LEU A 84 -5.86 4.41 2.05
N ARG A 85 -7.14 4.63 2.39
CA ARG A 85 -8.29 4.28 1.54
C ARG A 85 -9.05 5.49 1.00
N ASP A 86 -8.47 6.69 1.05
CA ASP A 86 -9.15 7.91 0.62
C ASP A 86 -9.61 7.85 -0.85
N THR A 87 -8.74 7.35 -1.73
CA THR A 87 -9.02 7.21 -3.17
C THR A 87 -8.89 5.77 -3.65
N GLY A 88 -8.34 4.86 -2.83
CA GLY A 88 -7.99 3.49 -3.24
C GLY A 88 -6.83 3.40 -4.23
N ARG A 89 -6.29 4.53 -4.74
CA ARG A 89 -5.24 4.56 -5.77
C ARG A 89 -4.00 3.74 -5.40
N LEU A 90 -3.56 3.82 -4.15
CA LEU A 90 -2.38 3.06 -3.70
C LEU A 90 -2.62 1.55 -3.76
N ALA A 91 -3.75 1.07 -3.22
CA ALA A 91 -4.11 -0.35 -3.29
C ALA A 91 -4.26 -0.83 -4.74
N ALA A 92 -4.92 -0.03 -5.59
CA ALA A 92 -5.11 -0.35 -7.01
C ALA A 92 -3.81 -0.32 -7.83
N SER A 93 -2.80 0.43 -7.39
CA SER A 93 -1.49 0.50 -8.08
C SER A 93 -0.55 -0.67 -7.76
N LEU A 94 -0.95 -1.57 -6.87
CA LEU A 94 -0.15 -2.74 -6.53
C LEU A 94 -0.13 -3.72 -7.69
N SER A 95 1.07 -4.15 -8.04
CA SER A 95 1.32 -5.09 -9.13
C SER A 95 2.52 -5.97 -8.80
N TRP A 96 2.73 -7.01 -9.60
CA TRP A 96 3.91 -7.86 -9.52
C TRP A 96 4.51 -8.08 -10.92
N ARG A 97 5.79 -8.43 -10.95
CA ARG A 97 6.51 -8.84 -12.17
C ARG A 97 7.51 -9.95 -11.86
N LEU A 98 7.87 -10.70 -12.89
CA LEU A 98 9.00 -11.63 -12.81
C LEU A 98 10.29 -10.89 -13.15
N VAL A 99 11.34 -11.16 -12.38
CA VAL A 99 12.70 -10.69 -12.66
C VAL A 99 13.59 -11.92 -12.83
N GLY A 100 14.11 -12.10 -14.04
CA GLY A 100 14.82 -13.33 -14.40
C GLY A 100 13.91 -14.56 -14.38
N LYS A 101 14.47 -15.72 -14.00
CA LYS A 101 13.76 -17.02 -14.00
C LYS A 101 13.17 -17.40 -12.63
N THR A 102 13.65 -16.80 -11.55
CA THR A 102 13.43 -17.28 -10.18
C THR A 102 12.89 -16.23 -9.22
N ILE A 103 12.77 -14.97 -9.63
CA ILE A 103 12.41 -13.86 -8.73
C ILE A 103 11.06 -13.29 -9.12
N VAL A 104 10.24 -13.01 -8.10
CA VAL A 104 9.01 -12.21 -8.19
C VAL A 104 9.22 -10.94 -7.40
N GLU A 105 8.95 -9.80 -8.02
CA GLU A 105 8.88 -8.51 -7.35
C GLU A 105 7.43 -8.06 -7.27
N ALA A 106 7.00 -7.58 -6.11
CA ALA A 106 5.69 -6.96 -5.92
C ALA A 106 5.86 -5.56 -5.33
N GLY A 107 5.02 -4.61 -5.75
CA GLY A 107 5.15 -3.23 -5.31
C GLY A 107 4.16 -2.28 -5.97
N SER A 108 4.40 -0.99 -5.77
CA SER A 108 3.65 0.12 -6.37
C SER A 108 4.63 1.08 -7.03
N ASN A 109 4.23 1.66 -8.15
CA ASN A 109 5.00 2.70 -8.85
C ASN A 109 4.73 4.12 -8.30
N LEU A 110 3.88 4.27 -7.29
CA LEU A 110 3.56 5.57 -6.71
C LEU A 110 4.70 6.02 -5.79
N GLU A 111 5.20 7.23 -6.02
CA GLU A 111 6.31 7.82 -5.24
C GLU A 111 6.09 7.76 -3.72
N TYR A 112 4.86 8.05 -3.28
CA TYR A 112 4.52 8.08 -1.86
C TYR A 112 4.30 6.67 -1.25
N ALA A 113 4.31 5.60 -2.05
CA ALA A 113 4.11 4.23 -1.57
C ALA A 113 5.22 3.82 -0.59
N ALA A 114 6.48 4.15 -0.89
CA ALA A 114 7.63 3.82 -0.07
C ALA A 114 7.54 4.45 1.33
N VAL A 115 7.11 5.72 1.40
CA VAL A 115 6.92 6.45 2.67
C VAL A 115 5.80 5.84 3.50
N HIS A 116 4.73 5.34 2.87
CA HIS A 116 3.68 4.63 3.60
C HIS A 116 4.12 3.25 4.08
N MET A 117 4.82 2.49 3.25
CA MET A 117 5.34 1.17 3.60
C MET A 117 6.29 1.26 4.80
N LYS A 118 7.35 2.07 4.69
CA LYS A 118 8.42 2.14 5.71
C LYS A 118 8.14 3.15 6.83
N GLY A 119 7.16 4.03 6.64
CA GLY A 119 7.07 5.25 7.42
C GLY A 119 8.19 6.22 7.05
N GLY A 120 8.11 7.45 7.55
CA GLY A 120 9.18 8.41 7.31
C GLY A 120 8.74 9.86 7.38
N LYS A 121 9.70 10.75 7.12
CA LYS A 121 9.45 12.17 6.97
C LYS A 121 8.73 12.41 5.64
N THR A 122 7.78 13.33 5.64
CA THR A 122 7.09 13.80 4.44
C THR A 122 6.80 15.28 4.57
N LYS A 123 6.30 15.88 3.50
CA LYS A 123 5.91 17.27 3.46
C LYS A 123 4.48 17.40 2.93
N SER A 124 3.73 18.38 3.43
CA SER A 124 2.44 18.73 2.85
C SER A 124 2.65 19.38 1.48
N LYS A 125 1.57 19.51 0.70
CA LYS A 125 1.56 20.49 -0.39
C LYS A 125 1.80 21.90 0.15
N THR A 126 2.29 22.78 -0.72
CA THR A 126 2.55 24.18 -0.38
C THR A 126 1.27 24.92 0.03
N ILE A 127 1.33 25.65 1.14
CA ILE A 127 0.22 26.49 1.61
C ILE A 127 0.22 27.79 0.81
N THR A 128 -0.43 27.78 -0.36
CA THR A 128 -0.53 28.97 -1.23
C THR A 128 -1.51 30.01 -0.67
N PRO A 129 -1.49 31.27 -1.15
CA PRO A 129 -2.50 32.26 -0.78
C PRO A 129 -3.92 31.78 -1.07
N ASN A 130 -4.12 31.06 -2.17
CA ASN A 130 -5.42 30.48 -2.52
C ASN A 130 -5.86 29.41 -1.52
N VAL A 131 -4.95 28.51 -1.10
CA VAL A 131 -5.23 27.52 -0.05
C VAL A 131 -5.66 28.21 1.25
N GLN A 132 -4.97 29.28 1.68
CA GLN A 132 -5.34 30.02 2.89
C GLN A 132 -6.70 30.72 2.74
N LYS A 133 -6.99 31.30 1.56
CA LYS A 133 -8.28 31.92 1.26
C LYS A 133 -9.43 30.91 1.37
N LEU A 134 -9.30 29.76 0.73
CA LEU A 134 -10.31 28.70 0.76
C LEU A 134 -10.47 28.11 2.16
N LEU A 135 -9.36 27.82 2.84
CA LEU A 135 -9.36 27.31 4.22
C LEU A 135 -10.05 28.30 5.16
N GLY A 136 -9.74 29.60 5.06
CA GLY A 136 -10.34 30.65 5.89
C GLY A 136 -11.84 30.81 5.63
N ALA A 137 -12.25 30.82 4.36
CA ALA A 137 -13.66 30.89 4.00
C ALA A 137 -14.47 29.70 4.53
N TRP A 138 -13.90 28.50 4.47
CA TRP A 138 -14.51 27.31 5.05
C TRP A 138 -14.55 27.37 6.59
N LEU A 139 -13.43 27.70 7.25
CA LEU A 139 -13.28 27.78 8.71
C LEU A 139 -14.21 28.80 9.38
N LYS A 140 -14.53 29.91 8.70
CA LYS A 140 -15.54 30.89 9.17
C LYS A 140 -16.91 30.27 9.41
N LYS A 141 -17.24 29.19 8.71
CA LYS A 141 -18.51 28.45 8.83
C LYS A 141 -18.43 27.30 9.83
N GLN A 142 -17.27 27.10 10.48
CA GLN A 142 -17.01 25.99 11.41
C GLN A 142 -17.00 26.47 12.86
N GLY A 143 -17.18 25.55 13.79
CA GLY A 143 -17.14 25.83 15.23
C GLY A 143 -15.76 26.30 15.74
N LYS A 144 -15.76 26.87 16.95
CA LYS A 144 -14.54 27.37 17.62
C LYS A 144 -13.46 26.29 17.75
N GLU A 145 -13.85 25.04 18.01
CA GLU A 145 -12.89 23.95 18.19
C GLU A 145 -12.07 23.65 16.93
N LEU A 146 -12.72 23.65 15.76
CA LEU A 146 -12.01 23.40 14.51
C LEU A 146 -11.10 24.58 14.13
N ASN A 147 -11.57 25.80 14.41
CA ASN A 147 -10.77 27.02 14.30
C ASN A 147 -9.53 26.97 15.21
N ARG A 148 -9.63 26.45 16.43
CA ARG A 148 -8.47 26.27 17.33
C ARG A 148 -7.42 25.31 16.74
N ARG A 149 -7.88 24.21 16.11
CA ARG A 149 -7.00 23.15 15.58
C ARG A 149 -6.36 23.49 14.24
N LEU A 150 -7.01 24.29 13.40
CA LEU A 150 -6.55 24.58 12.02
C LEU A 150 -6.31 26.06 11.73
N GLY A 151 -6.83 26.98 12.54
CA GLY A 151 -6.75 28.42 12.29
C GLY A 151 -5.34 28.97 12.26
N TRP A 152 -4.39 28.30 12.93
CA TRP A 152 -2.97 28.65 12.88
C TRP A 152 -2.39 28.60 11.44
N LEU A 153 -2.97 27.78 10.55
CA LEU A 153 -2.58 27.68 9.13
C LEU A 153 -2.87 28.96 8.34
N LEU A 154 -3.77 29.82 8.84
CA LEU A 154 -4.10 31.10 8.21
C LEU A 154 -3.05 32.18 8.47
N ASN A 155 -2.10 31.94 9.37
CA ASN A 155 -1.04 32.90 9.66
C ASN A 155 -0.14 33.08 8.42
N ARG A 156 0.19 34.34 8.09
CA ARG A 156 1.06 34.72 6.96
C ARG A 156 2.41 34.00 6.99
N LYS A 157 2.94 33.63 8.16
CA LYS A 157 4.22 32.92 8.30
C LYS A 157 4.26 31.52 7.67
N TYR A 158 3.11 30.91 7.39
CA TYR A 158 3.00 29.60 6.74
C TYR A 158 2.75 29.70 5.24
N ARG A 159 2.46 30.89 4.72
CA ARG A 159 2.22 31.11 3.29
C ARG A 159 3.50 30.77 2.50
N GLY A 160 3.33 29.99 1.44
CA GLY A 160 4.44 29.52 0.59
C GLY A 160 5.26 28.39 1.21
N LYS A 161 4.91 27.89 2.40
CA LYS A 161 5.64 26.81 3.07
C LYS A 161 4.94 25.47 2.91
N GLU A 162 5.75 24.42 2.93
CA GLU A 162 5.31 23.05 3.16
C GLU A 162 5.46 22.72 4.65
N LEU A 163 4.54 21.92 5.19
CA LEU A 163 4.64 21.47 6.58
C LEU A 163 5.41 20.15 6.63
N PRO A 164 6.48 20.06 7.43
CA PRO A 164 7.11 18.78 7.69
C PRO A 164 6.18 17.91 8.54
N GLY A 165 6.17 16.62 8.28
CA GLY A 165 5.40 15.65 9.05
C GLY A 165 6.09 14.29 9.08
N LYS A 166 5.61 13.41 9.96
CA LYS A 166 6.04 12.01 10.03
C LYS A 166 4.85 11.10 9.78
N VAL A 167 4.97 10.26 8.77
CA VAL A 167 3.99 9.22 8.44
C VAL A 167 4.40 7.95 9.18
N PRO A 168 3.50 7.31 9.95
CA PRO A 168 3.82 6.01 10.54
C PRO A 168 3.86 4.94 9.45
N ALA A 169 4.71 3.93 9.66
CA ALA A 169 4.78 2.76 8.79
C ALA A 169 3.42 2.04 8.74
N ARG A 170 3.05 1.63 7.54
CA ARG A 170 1.86 0.87 7.20
C ARG A 170 2.30 -0.15 6.16
N PRO A 171 2.96 -1.24 6.58
CA PRO A 171 3.41 -2.24 5.64
C PRO A 171 2.21 -2.84 4.94
N PHE A 172 2.29 -2.97 3.61
CA PHE A 172 1.23 -3.57 2.80
C PHE A 172 1.78 -4.56 1.78
N VAL A 173 3.09 -4.56 1.49
CA VAL A 173 3.75 -5.61 0.70
C VAL A 173 4.73 -6.33 1.62
N GLY A 174 4.73 -7.66 1.56
CA GLY A 174 5.59 -8.51 2.36
C GLY A 174 5.04 -9.93 2.41
N LEU A 175 5.88 -10.87 2.83
CA LEU A 175 5.45 -12.23 3.12
C LEU A 175 4.97 -12.29 4.57
N THR A 176 3.70 -12.62 4.74
CA THR A 176 3.07 -12.90 6.03
C THR A 176 3.01 -14.40 6.28
N ARG A 177 2.65 -14.82 7.50
CA ARG A 177 2.39 -16.23 7.79
C ARG A 177 1.27 -16.79 6.91
N GLN A 178 0.24 -15.99 6.65
CA GLN A 178 -0.84 -16.37 5.75
C GLN A 178 -0.34 -16.54 4.31
N THR A 179 0.52 -15.63 3.84
CA THR A 179 1.13 -15.72 2.50
C THR A 179 1.88 -17.04 2.32
N HIS A 180 2.66 -17.43 3.33
CA HIS A 180 3.42 -18.69 3.29
C HIS A 180 2.47 -19.89 3.20
N LYS A 181 1.38 -19.87 3.98
CA LYS A 181 0.37 -20.93 3.95
C LYS A 181 -0.32 -21.01 2.59
N ASP A 182 -0.78 -19.87 2.06
CA ASP A 182 -1.50 -19.79 0.79
C ASP A 182 -0.62 -20.21 -0.38
N VAL A 183 0.66 -19.82 -0.37
CA VAL A 183 1.64 -20.26 -1.37
C VAL A 183 1.90 -21.76 -1.26
N HIS A 184 2.07 -22.29 -0.05
CA HIS A 184 2.28 -23.72 0.16
C HIS A 184 1.08 -24.55 -0.30
N GLU A 185 -0.14 -24.09 -0.01
CA GLU A 185 -1.38 -24.75 -0.44
C GLU A 185 -1.54 -24.70 -1.96
N ALA A 186 -1.38 -23.52 -2.57
CA ALA A 186 -1.51 -23.34 -4.01
C ALA A 186 -0.50 -24.19 -4.81
N ILE A 187 0.76 -24.28 -4.34
CA ILE A 187 1.80 -25.06 -5.02
C ILE A 187 1.70 -26.55 -4.67
N GLY A 188 1.40 -26.89 -3.41
CA GLY A 188 1.33 -28.27 -2.93
C GLY A 188 0.20 -29.07 -3.59
N VAL A 189 -0.96 -28.43 -3.83
CA VAL A 189 -2.08 -29.06 -4.56
C VAL A 189 -1.66 -29.47 -5.97
N HIS A 190 -0.88 -28.63 -6.67
CA HIS A 190 -0.42 -28.94 -8.02
C HIS A 190 0.58 -30.11 -8.10
N ILE A 191 1.39 -30.33 -7.06
CA ILE A 191 2.28 -31.50 -7.00
C ILE A 191 1.45 -32.78 -6.86
N MET A 192 0.40 -32.76 -6.01
CA MET A 192 -0.45 -33.92 -5.77
C MET A 192 -1.36 -34.27 -6.97
N GLU A 193 -1.90 -33.27 -7.66
CA GLU A 193 -2.67 -33.48 -8.90
C GLU A 193 -1.82 -34.03 -10.04
N ALA A 194 -0.55 -33.60 -10.15
CA ALA A 194 0.37 -34.14 -11.14
C ALA A 194 0.76 -35.61 -10.88
N THR A 195 0.67 -36.07 -9.62
CA THR A 195 0.97 -37.45 -9.22
C THR A 195 -0.20 -38.43 -9.40
N LYS A 196 -1.45 -37.96 -9.51
CA LYS A 196 -2.57 -38.79 -9.95
C LYS A 196 -2.50 -39.03 -11.46
#